data_AF-A0A0Q9TP20-F1
#
_entry.id   AF-A0A0Q9TP20-F1
#
_cell.length_a   1.000
_cell.length_b   1.000
_cell.length_c   1.000
_cell.angle_alpha   90.00
_cell.angle_beta   90.00
_cell.angle_gamma   90.00
#
_symmetry.space_group_name_H-M   'P 1'
#
loop_
_entity.id
_entity.type
_entity.pdbx_description
1 polymer ?
#
loop_
_entity_poly.entity_id
_entity_poly.type
_entity_poly.pdbx_seq_one_letter_code
_entity_poly.pdbx_strand_id
1 'polypeptide(L)'
;MIHLSLPAALSALLAGIGVYGVLARRNAVLVLIGVELILNAANLLLVTAGSRPGAPLSAGPVLTLFVITIAAAEITVALAIILVMFRRTGHIDLTAVPDLTDDEPDDAGDGYGADAGDTGDTGDASDTDDAEDPRAEDRDGHPHDATREPAAAGEGVA
;
A
#
# COMPACT_ATOMS: atom_id res chain seq x y z
N MET A 1 -16.37 -46.11 16.86
CA MET A 1 -15.70 -45.95 15.56
C MET A 1 -15.86 -44.50 15.16
N ILE A 2 -14.77 -43.77 14.88
CA ILE A 2 -14.89 -42.40 14.36
C ILE A 2 -15.48 -42.47 12.95
N HIS A 3 -16.62 -41.81 12.74
CA HIS A 3 -17.23 -41.72 11.43
C HIS A 3 -16.43 -40.72 10.60
N LEU A 4 -15.67 -41.19 9.62
CA LEU A 4 -14.83 -40.35 8.75
C LEU A 4 -15.63 -39.34 7.90
N SER A 5 -16.95 -39.50 7.84
CA SER A 5 -17.86 -38.56 7.17
C SER A 5 -17.84 -37.18 7.82
N LEU A 6 -17.78 -37.10 9.16
CA LEU A 6 -17.83 -35.82 9.88
C LEU A 6 -16.59 -34.94 9.62
N PRO A 7 -15.35 -35.41 9.81
CA PRO A 7 -14.17 -34.58 9.55
C PRO A 7 -14.01 -34.27 8.05
N ALA A 8 -14.43 -35.16 7.15
CA ALA A 8 -14.44 -34.90 5.71
C ALA A 8 -15.46 -33.79 5.34
N ALA A 9 -16.67 -33.82 5.91
CA ALA A 9 -17.67 -32.79 5.70
C ALA A 9 -17.22 -31.44 6.29
N LEU A 10 -16.59 -31.45 7.47
CA LEU A 10 -16.01 -30.25 8.08
C LEU A 10 -14.91 -29.66 7.20
N SER A 11 -14.01 -30.48 6.67
CA SER A 11 -12.99 -30.04 5.71
C SER A 11 -13.61 -29.39 4.48
N ALA A 12 -14.62 -30.01 3.86
CA ALA A 12 -15.30 -29.44 2.70
C ALA A 12 -15.96 -28.08 3.02
N LEU A 13 -16.59 -27.96 4.20
CA LEU A 13 -17.20 -26.71 4.66
C LEU A 13 -16.16 -25.62 4.90
N LEU A 14 -15.05 -25.93 5.57
CA LEU A 14 -13.95 -24.97 5.79
C LEU A 14 -13.33 -24.52 4.47
N ALA A 15 -13.11 -25.44 3.53
CA ALA A 15 -12.61 -25.11 2.20
C ALA A 15 -13.59 -24.18 1.46
N GLY A 16 -14.89 -24.45 1.53
CA GLY A 16 -15.92 -23.59 0.93
C GLY A 16 -15.94 -22.18 1.52
N ILE A 17 -15.82 -22.05 2.86
CA ILE A 17 -15.72 -20.76 3.54
C ILE A 17 -14.43 -20.04 3.15
N GLY A 18 -13.31 -20.77 3.03
CA GLY A 18 -12.03 -20.22 2.62
C GLY A 18 -12.09 -19.66 1.20
N VAL A 19 -12.63 -20.43 0.26
CA VAL A 19 -12.85 -19.99 -1.13
C VAL A 19 -13.77 -18.78 -1.18
N TYR A 20 -14.87 -18.79 -0.43
CA TYR A 20 -15.74 -17.61 -0.31
C TYR A 20 -14.98 -16.40 0.23
N GLY A 21 -14.13 -16.59 1.25
CA GLY A 21 -13.26 -15.54 1.79
C GLY A 21 -12.30 -14.96 0.75
N VAL A 22 -11.68 -15.80 -0.07
CA VAL A 22 -10.79 -15.35 -1.15
C VAL A 22 -11.54 -14.53 -2.19
N LEU A 23 -12.74 -14.96 -2.59
CA LEU A 23 -13.51 -14.31 -3.66
C LEU A 23 -14.27 -13.05 -3.19
N ALA A 24 -14.72 -13.01 -1.94
CA ALA A 24 -15.58 -11.93 -1.43
C ALA A 24 -14.82 -10.75 -0.82
N ARG A 25 -13.51 -10.88 -0.57
CA ARG A 25 -12.73 -9.91 0.20
C ARG A 25 -11.82 -9.09 -0.70
N ARG A 26 -11.85 -7.78 -0.51
CA ARG A 26 -10.94 -6.81 -1.16
C ARG A 26 -9.68 -6.54 -0.35
N ASN A 27 -9.77 -6.69 0.97
CA ASN A 27 -8.65 -6.50 1.87
C ASN A 27 -7.68 -7.70 1.74
N ALA A 28 -6.42 -7.41 1.42
CA ALA A 28 -5.37 -8.41 1.24
C ALA A 28 -5.21 -9.36 2.43
N VAL A 29 -5.31 -8.86 3.65
CA VAL A 29 -5.22 -9.69 4.87
C VAL A 29 -6.42 -10.63 4.98
N LEU A 30 -7.62 -10.17 4.62
CA LEU A 30 -8.82 -11.02 4.67
C LEU A 30 -8.79 -12.11 3.60
N VAL A 31 -8.21 -11.83 2.43
CA VAL A 31 -7.95 -12.85 1.39
C VAL A 31 -6.93 -13.88 1.90
N LEU A 32 -5.86 -13.43 2.55
CA LEU A 32 -4.84 -14.31 3.14
C LEU A 32 -5.43 -15.27 4.18
N ILE A 33 -6.32 -14.78 5.06
CA ILE A 33 -7.06 -15.63 6.00
C ILE A 33 -7.92 -16.68 5.26
N GLY A 34 -8.52 -16.31 4.12
CA GLY A 34 -9.24 -17.25 3.27
C GLY A 34 -8.35 -18.37 2.73
N VAL A 35 -7.15 -18.03 2.24
CA VAL A 35 -6.14 -19.00 1.76
C VAL A 35 -5.70 -19.94 2.89
N GLU A 36 -5.35 -19.39 4.07
CA GLU A 36 -4.98 -20.19 5.25
C GLU A 36 -6.11 -21.15 5.66
N LEU A 37 -7.37 -20.73 5.54
CA LEU A 37 -8.51 -21.59 5.85
C LEU A 37 -8.65 -22.74 4.85
N ILE A 38 -8.35 -22.52 3.57
CA ILE A 38 -8.29 -23.57 2.54
C ILE A 38 -7.15 -24.56 2.85
N LEU A 39 -5.96 -24.07 3.19
CA LEU A 39 -4.82 -24.92 3.54
C LEU A 39 -5.10 -25.74 4.81
N ASN A 40 -5.76 -25.16 5.80
CA ASN A 40 -6.17 -25.86 7.01
C ASN A 40 -7.25 -26.92 6.74
N ALA A 41 -8.19 -26.64 5.82
CA ALA A 41 -9.15 -27.63 5.35
C ALA A 41 -8.47 -28.82 4.64
N ALA A 42 -7.47 -28.55 3.80
CA ALA A 42 -6.68 -29.59 3.13
C ALA A 42 -5.89 -30.44 4.15
N ASN A 43 -5.31 -29.82 5.18
CA ASN A 43 -4.65 -30.51 6.29
C ASN A 43 -5.60 -31.47 7.03
N LEU A 44 -6.82 -31.01 7.33
CA LEU A 44 -7.82 -31.84 7.98
C LEU A 44 -8.24 -33.04 7.10
N LEU A 45 -8.39 -32.83 5.79
CA LEU A 45 -8.68 -33.90 4.83
C LEU A 45 -7.56 -34.94 4.80
N LEU A 46 -6.31 -34.49 4.83
CA LEU A 46 -5.14 -35.34 4.77
C LEU A 46 -4.97 -36.21 6.02
N VAL A 47 -5.16 -35.63 7.21
CA VAL A 47 -5.19 -36.40 8.48
C VAL A 47 -6.35 -37.39 8.49
N THR A 48 -7.53 -36.98 7.99
CA THR A 48 -8.71 -37.85 7.87
C THR A 48 -8.44 -39.03 6.94
N ALA A 49 -7.81 -38.79 5.79
CA ALA A 49 -7.43 -39.83 4.84
C ALA A 49 -6.39 -40.79 5.43
N GLY A 50 -5.40 -40.27 6.17
CA GLY A 50 -4.40 -41.07 6.88
C GLY A 50 -4.95 -41.89 8.06
N SER A 51 -6.16 -41.56 8.54
CA SER A 51 -6.85 -42.29 9.61
C SER A 51 -7.73 -43.43 9.10
N ARG A 52 -7.80 -43.68 7.78
CA ARG A 52 -8.56 -44.80 7.21
C ARG A 52 -7.93 -46.15 7.58
N PRO A 53 -8.74 -47.17 7.90
CA PRO A 53 -8.23 -48.54 8.05
C PRO A 53 -7.48 -48.99 6.79
N GLY A 54 -6.28 -49.55 6.97
CA GLY A 54 -5.44 -50.02 5.86
C GLY A 54 -4.60 -48.95 5.15
N ALA A 55 -4.66 -47.68 5.59
CA ALA A 55 -3.72 -46.67 5.12
C ALA A 55 -2.28 -47.00 5.58
N PRO A 56 -1.24 -46.75 4.75
CA PRO A 56 0.14 -46.90 5.17
C PRO A 56 0.41 -46.03 6.41
N LEU A 57 1.05 -46.62 7.42
CA LEU A 57 1.31 -45.97 8.71
C LEU A 57 2.01 -44.62 8.46
N SER A 58 1.35 -43.55 8.92
CA SER A 58 1.91 -42.19 9.05
C SER A 58 1.98 -41.30 7.79
N ALA A 59 1.63 -41.75 6.59
CA ALA A 59 1.77 -40.91 5.38
C ALA A 59 0.92 -39.61 5.43
N GLY A 60 -0.32 -39.69 5.93
CA GLY A 60 -1.21 -38.53 6.07
C GLY A 60 -0.65 -37.49 7.05
N PRO A 61 -0.46 -37.84 8.33
CA PRO A 61 0.08 -36.91 9.33
C PRO A 61 1.45 -36.29 8.99
N VAL A 62 2.36 -37.05 8.36
CA VAL A 62 3.68 -36.53 7.96
C VAL A 62 3.52 -35.46 6.90
N LEU A 63 2.74 -35.71 5.85
CA LEU A 63 2.50 -34.71 4.80
C LEU A 63 1.77 -33.47 5.36
N THR A 64 0.89 -33.63 6.36
CA THR A 64 0.24 -32.49 7.05
C THR A 64 1.27 -31.57 7.71
N LEU A 65 2.31 -32.11 8.36
CA LEU A 65 3.35 -31.29 8.98
C LEU A 65 4.17 -30.49 7.95
N PHE A 66 4.45 -31.09 6.79
CA PHE A 66 5.08 -30.37 5.68
C PHE A 66 4.21 -29.22 5.19
N VAL A 67 2.91 -29.45 5.00
CA VAL A 67 1.98 -28.39 4.56
C VAL A 67 1.89 -27.25 5.59
N ILE A 68 1.85 -27.55 6.89
CA ILE A 68 1.87 -26.51 7.94
C ILE A 68 3.14 -25.66 7.86
N THR A 69 4.28 -26.29 7.58
CA THR A 69 5.57 -25.58 7.47
C THR A 69 5.61 -24.70 6.22
N ILE A 70 5.07 -25.17 5.10
CA ILE A 70 4.94 -24.38 3.86
C ILE A 70 3.98 -23.21 4.08
N ALA A 71 2.83 -23.44 4.72
CA ALA A 71 1.88 -22.38 5.07
C ALA A 71 2.53 -21.30 5.95
N ALA A 72 3.33 -21.69 6.95
CA ALA A 72 4.08 -20.76 7.79
C ALA A 72 5.11 -19.92 6.98
N ALA A 73 5.74 -20.51 5.96
CA ALA A 73 6.62 -19.77 5.07
C ALA A 73 5.83 -18.80 4.18
N GLU A 74 4.69 -19.24 3.63
CA GLU A 74 3.82 -18.44 2.77
C GLU A 74 3.26 -17.21 3.51
N ILE A 75 2.68 -17.39 4.71
CA ILE A 75 2.13 -16.28 5.50
C ILE A 75 3.20 -15.23 5.81
N THR A 76 4.44 -15.65 6.06
CA THR A 76 5.56 -14.75 6.34
C THR A 76 5.86 -13.88 5.12
N VAL A 77 5.93 -14.48 3.94
CA VAL A 77 6.19 -13.77 2.67
C VAL A 77 5.00 -12.86 2.32
N ALA A 78 3.77 -13.35 2.42
CA ALA A 78 2.56 -12.59 2.10
C ALA A 78 2.43 -11.36 3.00
N LEU A 79 2.62 -11.50 4.31
CA LEU A 79 2.58 -10.38 5.24
C LEU A 79 3.70 -9.37 4.98
N ALA A 80 4.90 -9.82 4.61
CA ALA A 80 5.98 -8.90 4.22
C ALA A 80 5.60 -8.05 3.01
N ILE A 81 4.99 -8.66 1.98
CA ILE A 81 4.50 -7.94 0.80
C ILE A 81 3.38 -6.95 1.19
N ILE A 82 2.40 -7.39 1.98
CA ILE A 82 1.30 -6.54 2.44
C ILE A 82 1.83 -5.35 3.23
N LEU A 83 2.84 -5.54 4.08
CA LEU A 83 3.44 -4.45 4.85
C LEU A 83 4.16 -3.45 3.94
N VAL A 84 4.92 -3.91 2.95
CA VAL A 84 5.58 -3.02 1.97
C VAL A 84 4.54 -2.25 1.17
N MET A 85 3.46 -2.91 0.73
CA MET A 85 2.36 -2.27 0.02
C MET A 85 1.68 -1.19 0.88
N PHE A 86 1.37 -1.50 2.14
CA PHE A 86 0.78 -0.55 3.07
C PHE A 86 1.70 0.66 3.31
N ARG A 87 3.01 0.44 3.42
CA ARG A 87 3.99 1.53 3.55
C ARG A 87 4.06 2.45 2.32
N ARG A 88 3.77 1.92 1.12
CA ARG A 88 3.82 2.68 -0.14
C ARG A 88 2.51 3.39 -0.47
N THR A 89 1.38 2.74 -0.21
CA THR A 89 0.04 3.19 -0.67
C THR A 89 -0.86 3.67 0.46
N GLY A 90 -0.52 3.39 1.73
CA GLY A 90 -1.36 3.71 2.88
C GLY A 90 -2.60 2.82 3.04
N HIS A 91 -2.83 1.84 2.15
CA HIS A 91 -3.97 0.94 2.21
C HIS A 91 -3.62 -0.49 1.80
N ILE A 92 -4.51 -1.43 2.09
CA ILE A 92 -4.35 -2.87 1.77
C ILE A 92 -5.47 -3.43 0.88
N ASP A 93 -6.04 -2.59 0.01
CA ASP A 93 -7.04 -2.98 -0.99
C ASP A 93 -6.36 -3.59 -2.23
N LEU A 94 -6.72 -4.83 -2.56
CA LEU A 94 -6.26 -5.57 -3.74
C LEU A 94 -6.88 -5.08 -5.06
N THR A 95 -7.94 -4.27 -5.01
CA THR A 95 -8.67 -3.79 -6.19
C THR A 95 -8.20 -2.41 -6.65
N ALA A 96 -7.28 -1.79 -5.91
CA ALA A 96 -6.74 -0.49 -6.29
C ALA A 96 -5.97 -0.61 -7.62
N VAL A 97 -6.31 0.26 -8.59
CA VAL A 97 -5.62 0.29 -9.89
C VAL A 97 -4.26 0.94 -9.68
N PRO A 98 -3.14 0.23 -9.93
CA PRO A 98 -1.82 0.85 -9.92
C PRO A 98 -1.73 1.78 -11.12
N ASP A 99 -1.34 3.03 -10.89
CA ASP A 99 -1.04 3.96 -11.97
C ASP A 99 0.29 3.53 -12.60
N LEU A 100 0.20 2.85 -13.74
CA LEU A 100 1.34 2.34 -14.52
C LEU A 100 1.45 3.11 -15.84
N THR A 101 0.97 4.35 -15.90
CA THR A 101 1.33 5.22 -17.00
C THR A 101 2.83 5.45 -16.92
N ASP A 102 3.55 4.90 -17.89
CA ASP A 102 4.93 5.30 -18.15
C ASP A 102 4.85 6.80 -18.48
N ASP A 103 5.23 7.66 -17.54
CA ASP A 103 5.52 9.05 -17.86
C ASP A 103 6.59 9.01 -18.95
N GLU A 104 6.22 9.27 -20.21
CA GLU A 104 7.22 9.56 -21.22
C GLU A 104 8.07 10.69 -20.64
N PRO A 105 9.41 10.55 -20.58
CA PRO A 105 10.23 11.67 -20.20
C PRO A 105 9.88 12.82 -21.15
N ASP A 106 9.41 13.95 -20.60
CA ASP A 106 9.23 15.19 -21.36
C ASP A 106 10.51 15.37 -22.19
N ASP A 107 10.40 15.11 -23.49
CA ASP A 107 11.45 15.39 -24.46
C ASP A 107 11.59 16.91 -24.46
N ALA A 108 12.49 17.37 -23.58
CA ALA A 108 12.91 18.74 -23.48
C ALA A 108 13.58 19.08 -24.80
N GLY A 109 12.75 19.54 -25.73
CA GLY A 109 13.09 19.87 -27.10
C GLY A 109 14.43 20.60 -27.19
N ASP A 110 15.27 20.02 -28.01
CA ASP A 110 16.43 20.57 -28.70
C ASP A 110 16.46 22.10 -28.76
N GLY A 111 17.25 22.69 -27.86
CA GLY A 111 17.48 24.13 -27.76
C GLY A 111 18.97 24.50 -27.75
N TYR A 112 19.81 23.81 -28.53
CA TYR A 112 21.18 24.26 -28.78
C TYR A 112 21.35 24.69 -30.24
N GLY A 113 20.80 25.86 -30.56
CA GLY A 113 21.20 26.65 -31.71
C GLY A 113 22.54 27.33 -31.41
N ALA A 114 23.63 26.68 -31.81
CA ALA A 114 24.90 27.35 -31.99
C ALA A 114 24.89 27.98 -33.39
N ASP A 115 24.63 29.28 -33.48
CA ASP A 115 25.01 30.06 -34.66
C ASP A 115 25.84 31.26 -34.23
N ALA A 116 26.89 31.46 -35.00
CA ALA A 116 28.06 32.25 -34.71
C ALA A 116 27.92 33.65 -35.31
N GLY A 117 28.35 34.65 -34.52
CA GLY A 117 28.97 35.88 -35.00
C GLY A 117 28.10 36.85 -35.79
N ASP A 118 27.87 38.03 -35.20
CA ASP A 118 28.10 39.26 -35.95
C ASP A 118 28.52 40.39 -35.00
N THR A 119 29.48 41.18 -35.46
CA THR A 119 30.15 42.27 -34.76
C THR A 119 29.88 43.57 -35.49
N GLY A 120 29.57 44.63 -34.74
CA GLY A 120 29.44 46.00 -35.24
C GLY A 120 28.03 46.54 -34.98
N ASP A 121 27.78 47.82 -34.82
CA ASP A 121 28.59 49.02 -34.76
C ASP A 121 27.61 50.14 -34.35
N THR A 122 28.13 51.19 -33.73
CA THR A 122 27.58 52.56 -33.63
C THR A 122 26.18 52.82 -33.08
N GLY A 123 26.13 53.78 -32.14
CA GLY A 123 24.90 54.26 -31.53
C GLY A 123 24.07 55.19 -32.41
N ASP A 124 22.92 55.55 -31.89
CA ASP A 124 22.32 56.86 -32.10
C ASP A 124 21.44 57.20 -30.89
N ALA A 125 21.54 58.44 -30.46
CA ALA A 125 20.73 59.05 -29.44
C ALA A 125 19.60 59.81 -30.14
N SER A 126 18.36 59.58 -29.74
CA SER A 126 17.29 60.56 -29.95
C SER A 126 16.15 60.35 -28.94
N ASP A 127 16.13 61.27 -27.97
CA ASP A 127 15.00 62.05 -27.48
C ASP A 127 13.57 61.48 -27.62
N THR A 128 12.91 61.39 -26.47
CA THR A 128 11.52 61.84 -26.13
C THR A 128 11.22 61.27 -24.74
N ASP A 129 11.53 61.98 -23.65
CA ASP A 129 10.70 63.02 -23.05
C ASP A 129 9.22 62.63 -23.06
N ASP A 130 8.72 62.13 -21.92
CA ASP A 130 7.38 62.47 -21.41
C ASP A 130 7.12 61.86 -20.01
N ALA A 131 7.05 62.78 -19.05
CA ALA A 131 6.15 62.82 -17.89
C ALA A 131 6.33 61.81 -16.72
N GLU A 132 6.93 62.34 -15.65
CA GLU A 132 6.66 61.97 -14.25
C GLU A 132 5.18 62.22 -13.87
N ASP A 133 4.53 61.27 -13.19
CA ASP A 133 3.40 61.56 -12.28
C ASP A 133 3.77 61.12 -10.85
N PRO A 134 4.08 62.08 -9.94
CA PRO A 134 4.43 61.80 -8.56
C PRO A 134 3.27 62.14 -7.61
N ARG A 135 2.43 61.16 -7.26
CA ARG A 135 1.53 61.20 -6.08
C ARG A 135 1.38 59.78 -5.52
N ALA A 136 1.93 59.50 -4.33
CA ALA A 136 1.26 59.64 -3.03
C ALA A 136 0.12 58.59 -2.91
N GLU A 137 0.04 57.67 -1.95
CA GLU A 137 0.44 57.58 -0.54
C GLU A 137 0.29 56.09 -0.18
N ASP A 138 1.31 55.44 0.40
CA ASP A 138 1.36 55.13 1.85
C ASP A 138 0.01 54.74 2.45
N ARG A 139 -0.30 53.42 2.51
CA ARG A 139 -1.17 52.81 3.53
C ARG A 139 -0.73 51.40 3.88
N ASP A 140 0.06 51.36 4.94
CA ASP A 140 -0.18 50.53 6.12
C ASP A 140 -0.06 49.01 5.99
N GLY A 141 1.16 48.56 6.27
CA GLY A 141 1.37 47.29 6.95
C GLY A 141 0.86 47.37 8.39
N HIS A 142 0.05 46.39 8.80
CA HIS A 142 -0.16 46.07 10.20
C HIS A 142 -0.20 44.55 10.42
N PRO A 143 0.80 43.97 11.09
CA PRO A 143 0.69 42.64 11.69
C PRO A 143 0.02 42.76 13.06
N HIS A 144 -1.19 42.21 13.21
CA HIS A 144 -1.83 42.11 14.52
C HIS A 144 -1.21 40.97 15.34
N ASP A 145 -0.29 41.42 16.19
CA ASP A 145 -0.27 41.24 17.64
C ASP A 145 0.04 39.87 18.25
N ALA A 146 1.02 39.94 19.14
CA ALA A 146 1.53 38.89 19.99
C ALA A 146 0.86 38.99 21.38
N THR A 147 1.10 37.95 22.19
CA THR A 147 1.00 37.96 23.66
C THR A 147 -0.39 37.89 24.30
N ARG A 148 -0.68 36.70 24.85
CA ARG A 148 -1.09 36.50 26.24
C ARG A 148 -1.00 35.00 26.61
N GLU A 149 0.15 34.62 27.14
CA GLU A 149 0.22 33.66 28.27
C GLU A 149 -0.25 34.39 29.57
N PRO A 150 -0.31 33.77 30.76
CA PRO A 150 -0.29 32.35 31.17
C PRO A 150 -1.41 32.02 32.20
N ALA A 151 -1.62 30.74 32.58
CA ALA A 151 -2.04 30.38 33.94
C ALA A 151 -2.01 28.87 34.19
N ALA A 152 -1.12 28.47 35.11
CA ALA A 152 -1.13 27.20 35.80
C ALA A 152 -2.39 27.03 36.68
N ALA A 153 -2.88 25.81 36.82
CA ALA A 153 -3.48 25.33 38.06
C ALA A 153 -3.44 23.80 38.07
N GLY A 154 -2.55 23.26 38.91
CA GLY A 154 -2.66 21.89 39.38
C GLY A 154 -3.75 21.84 40.43
N GLU A 155 -4.59 20.81 40.36
CA GLU A 155 -5.42 20.37 41.47
C GLU A 155 -5.18 18.87 41.65
N GLY A 156 -4.29 18.55 42.59
CA GLY A 156 -4.43 17.34 43.38
C GLY A 156 -5.16 17.71 44.65
N VAL A 157 -6.32 17.09 44.91
CA VAL A 157 -6.90 16.95 46.24
C VAL A 157 -7.74 15.66 46.26
N ALA A 158 -7.55 14.91 47.36
CA ALA A 158 -8.27 13.74 47.88
C ALA A 158 -7.79 12.35 47.42
#